data_AF-A0A7Y2GRX8-F1
#
_entry.id   AF-A0A7Y2GRX8-F1
#
_cell.length_a   1.000
_cell.length_b   1.000
_cell.length_c   1.000
_cell.angle_alpha   90.00
_cell.angle_beta   90.00
_cell.angle_gamma   90.00
#
_symmetry.space_group_name_H-M   'P 1'
#
loop_
_entity.id
_entity.type
_entity.pdbx_description
1 polymer ?
#
loop_
_entity_poly.entity_id
_entity_poly.type
_entity_poly.pdbx_seq_one_letter_code
_entity_poly.pdbx_strand_id
1 'polypeptide(L)'
;MIPGPPAVCEGTVVHRRAETTAHEFTYPVSQVWFDPDRPDDLCDLHPAWSARRPSPVRFRRQDYGGSDSGSLAEEARHDLGAVLGRPVDGPVRMLTQLRRWGWLFNPISLFLVWHTDPESPVGAVAEVSNTPWKERTHYPVPLERVADGRWETTFDKSLHVSPFLHEDYRYRLTVSDLDPTLEVGINVLAADDDVPIVETALRVMRLEASKAAMTRALTRGALSTRIVSFAIHAQAVKLTLKRVPIVAHPRKRTVESPDGVS
;
A
#
# COMPACT_ATOMS: atom_id res chain seq x y z
N MET A 1 13.79 -7.88 -11.07
CA MET A 1 13.58 -6.73 -10.17
C MET A 1 14.46 -6.97 -8.96
N ILE A 2 15.50 -6.15 -8.77
CA ILE A 2 16.41 -6.28 -7.62
C ILE A 2 15.97 -5.33 -6.49
N PRO A 3 16.23 -5.65 -5.21
CA PRO A 3 15.81 -4.80 -4.08
C PRO A 3 16.34 -3.37 -4.14
N GLY A 4 17.57 -3.17 -4.59
CA GLY A 4 18.19 -1.84 -4.72
C GLY A 4 18.39 -1.07 -3.39
N PRO A 5 19.01 0.13 -3.48
CA PRO A 5 19.23 1.02 -2.35
C PRO A 5 17.95 1.80 -1.98
N PRO A 6 17.94 2.49 -0.83
CA PRO A 6 16.86 3.40 -0.48
C PRO A 6 16.66 4.50 -1.53
N ALA A 7 15.41 4.84 -1.83
CA ALA A 7 15.05 5.82 -2.84
C ALA A 7 13.84 6.66 -2.43
N VAL A 8 13.78 7.89 -2.94
CA VAL A 8 12.58 8.70 -3.00
C VAL A 8 11.84 8.34 -4.29
N CYS A 9 10.55 8.00 -4.18
CA CYS A 9 9.71 7.58 -5.29
C CYS A 9 8.73 8.71 -5.63
N GLU A 10 8.98 9.44 -6.71
CA GLU A 10 8.10 10.51 -7.19
C GLU A 10 7.34 10.07 -8.42
N GLY A 11 6.05 10.37 -8.47
CA GLY A 11 5.23 10.02 -9.63
C GLY A 11 3.76 10.33 -9.43
N THR A 12 2.89 9.48 -9.95
CA THR A 12 1.45 9.71 -10.00
C THR A 12 0.66 8.46 -9.66
N VAL A 13 -0.53 8.67 -9.09
CA VAL A 13 -1.58 7.67 -8.98
C VAL A 13 -2.71 8.05 -9.92
N VAL A 14 -3.21 7.09 -10.67
CA VAL A 14 -4.36 7.20 -11.56
C VAL A 14 -5.46 6.26 -11.05
N HIS A 15 -6.69 6.75 -10.99
CA HIS A 15 -7.88 5.94 -10.73
C HIS A 15 -8.86 6.10 -11.89
N ARG A 16 -9.34 4.98 -12.44
CA ARG A 16 -10.31 4.94 -13.54
C ARG A 16 -11.42 3.94 -13.22
N ARG A 17 -12.66 4.28 -13.57
CA ARG A 17 -13.84 3.39 -13.49
C ARG A 17 -14.39 3.16 -14.89
N ALA A 18 -14.72 1.92 -15.23
CA ALA A 18 -15.16 1.55 -16.58
C ALA A 18 -16.64 1.86 -16.86
N GLU A 19 -17.53 1.76 -15.86
CA GLU A 19 -18.99 1.73 -16.10
C GLU A 19 -19.68 3.09 -16.32
N THR A 20 -19.04 4.21 -15.98
CA THR A 20 -19.66 5.54 -16.10
C THR A 20 -18.68 6.54 -16.67
N THR A 21 -19.04 7.13 -17.81
CA THR A 21 -18.35 8.17 -18.59
C THR A 21 -17.23 8.93 -17.84
N ALA A 22 -15.98 8.68 -18.24
CA ALA A 22 -14.83 9.60 -18.18
C ALA A 22 -14.37 10.17 -16.82
N HIS A 23 -14.58 9.48 -15.69
CA HIS A 23 -13.99 9.89 -14.42
C HIS A 23 -12.63 9.22 -14.17
N GLU A 24 -11.59 9.80 -14.78
CA GLU A 24 -10.20 9.56 -14.41
C GLU A 24 -9.77 10.57 -13.34
N PHE A 25 -9.20 10.08 -12.23
CA PHE A 25 -8.63 10.93 -11.19
C PHE A 25 -7.14 10.64 -11.07
N THR A 26 -6.32 11.62 -11.50
CA THR A 26 -4.86 11.54 -11.49
C THR A 26 -4.29 12.56 -10.51
N TYR A 27 -3.39 12.13 -9.63
CA TYR A 27 -2.75 13.01 -8.65
C TYR A 27 -1.28 12.63 -8.42
N PRO A 28 -0.42 13.62 -8.10
CA PRO A 28 0.97 13.36 -7.78
C PRO A 28 1.12 12.69 -6.42
N VAL A 29 2.09 11.79 -6.32
CA VAL A 29 2.47 11.09 -5.09
C VAL A 29 3.97 11.17 -4.85
N SER A 30 4.37 11.17 -3.58
CA SER A 30 5.77 11.05 -3.17
C SER A 30 5.88 10.01 -2.06
N GLN A 31 6.31 8.81 -2.48
CA GLN A 31 6.59 7.66 -1.65
C GLN A 31 8.10 7.53 -1.40
N VAL A 32 8.46 6.53 -0.61
CA VAL A 32 9.82 6.10 -0.35
C VAL A 32 9.91 4.59 -0.57
N TRP A 33 11.08 4.16 -1.01
CA TRP A 33 11.46 2.77 -1.19
C TRP A 33 12.64 2.48 -0.28
N PHE A 34 12.51 1.55 0.66
CA PHE A 34 13.57 1.26 1.62
C PHE A 34 13.39 -0.11 2.27
N ASP A 35 14.40 -0.54 3.03
CA ASP A 35 14.32 -1.71 3.89
C ASP A 35 13.55 -1.37 5.17
N PRO A 36 12.36 -1.96 5.42
CA PRO A 36 11.56 -1.58 6.56
C PRO A 36 12.17 -1.98 7.92
N ASP A 37 13.19 -2.85 7.96
CA ASP A 37 13.96 -3.15 9.18
C ASP A 37 15.07 -2.15 9.45
N ARG A 38 15.46 -1.37 8.43
CA ARG A 38 16.53 -0.39 8.51
C ARG A 38 16.02 0.99 8.11
N PRO A 39 14.97 1.53 8.76
CA PRO A 39 14.44 2.85 8.43
C PRO A 39 15.45 3.98 8.67
N ASP A 40 16.42 3.74 9.56
CA ASP A 40 17.51 4.66 9.85
C ASP A 40 18.48 4.81 8.66
N ASP A 41 18.73 3.75 7.88
CA ASP A 41 19.58 3.82 6.67
C ASP A 41 19.03 4.84 5.65
N LEU A 42 17.70 5.01 5.59
CA LEU A 42 17.06 6.06 4.80
C LEU A 42 17.04 7.41 5.55
N CYS A 43 16.61 7.41 6.81
CA CYS A 43 16.30 8.65 7.51
C CYS A 43 17.56 9.46 7.89
N ASP A 44 18.68 8.80 8.19
CA ASP A 44 19.91 9.46 8.64
C ASP A 44 20.65 10.18 7.50
N LEU A 45 20.22 10.00 6.26
CA LEU A 45 20.72 10.72 5.09
C LEU A 45 20.33 12.21 5.08
N HIS A 46 19.32 12.62 5.86
CA HIS A 46 18.83 13.99 5.87
C HIS A 46 18.35 14.48 7.26
N PRO A 47 18.76 15.67 7.75
CA PRO A 47 18.46 16.13 9.11
C PRO A 47 16.97 16.37 9.41
N ALA A 48 16.17 16.64 8.36
CA ALA A 48 14.70 16.78 8.43
C ALA A 48 13.94 15.44 8.32
N TRP A 49 14.63 14.31 8.34
CA TRP A 49 14.06 12.97 8.30
C TRP A 49 14.46 12.23 9.59
N SER A 50 13.60 11.34 10.09
CA SER A 50 13.92 10.54 11.28
C SER A 50 13.00 9.33 11.43
N ALA A 51 13.54 8.20 11.89
CA ALA A 51 12.74 7.09 12.43
C ALA A 51 12.55 7.19 13.95
N ARG A 52 13.38 7.99 14.64
CA ARG A 52 13.50 8.01 16.10
C ARG A 52 12.80 9.20 16.75
N ARG A 53 13.08 10.41 16.25
CA ARG A 53 12.59 11.68 16.84
C ARG A 53 11.50 12.34 15.99
N PRO A 54 10.68 13.24 16.56
CA PRO A 54 9.85 14.15 15.79
C PRO A 54 10.68 14.89 14.74
N SER A 55 10.18 14.93 13.51
CA SER A 55 10.88 15.48 12.35
C SER A 55 9.88 15.81 11.24
N PRO A 56 10.18 16.75 10.32
CA PRO A 56 9.29 17.06 9.20
C PRO A 56 8.89 15.85 8.37
N VAL A 57 9.82 14.94 8.07
CA VAL A 57 9.51 13.59 7.57
C VAL A 57 9.83 12.58 8.65
N ARG A 58 8.89 11.69 8.96
CA ARG A 58 9.06 10.72 10.04
C ARG A 58 8.54 9.34 9.65
N PHE A 59 9.39 8.33 9.79
CA PHE A 59 8.96 6.95 9.88
C PHE A 59 8.53 6.65 11.32
N ARG A 60 7.43 5.94 11.50
CA ARG A 60 6.96 5.47 12.80
C ARG A 60 6.32 4.10 12.60
N ARG A 61 6.83 3.07 13.27
CA ARG A 61 6.34 1.69 13.16
C ARG A 61 4.82 1.56 13.31
N GLN A 62 4.24 2.29 14.27
CA GLN A 62 2.80 2.31 14.58
C GLN A 62 1.92 2.89 13.45
N ASP A 63 2.52 3.47 12.41
CA ASP A 63 1.81 3.96 11.23
C ASP A 63 1.42 2.85 10.25
N TYR A 64 1.91 1.64 10.47
CA TYR A 64 1.72 0.46 9.62
C TYR A 64 1.08 -0.68 10.42
N GLY A 65 0.62 -1.71 9.73
CA GLY A 65 -0.10 -2.86 10.28
C GLY A 65 0.75 -3.76 11.16
N GLY A 66 0.10 -4.78 11.73
CA GLY A 66 0.74 -5.78 12.59
C GLY A 66 1.15 -5.27 13.98
N SER A 67 2.22 -5.83 14.54
CA SER A 67 2.58 -5.61 15.94
C SER A 67 3.28 -4.27 16.16
N ASP A 68 2.91 -3.55 17.22
CA ASP A 68 3.44 -2.20 17.49
C ASP A 68 4.98 -2.16 17.70
N SER A 69 5.60 -3.30 17.97
CA SER A 69 7.02 -3.45 18.30
C SER A 69 7.79 -4.45 17.42
N GLY A 70 7.13 -5.14 16.48
CA GLY A 70 7.77 -6.13 15.62
C GLY A 70 8.36 -5.54 14.35
N SER A 71 9.17 -6.34 13.66
CA SER A 71 9.70 -6.00 12.34
C SER A 71 8.60 -6.12 11.28
N LEU A 72 8.45 -5.07 10.47
CA LEU A 72 7.56 -5.10 9.31
C LEU A 72 8.04 -6.11 8.25
N ALA A 73 9.35 -6.30 8.12
CA ALA A 73 9.88 -7.28 7.17
C ALA A 73 9.61 -8.72 7.63
N GLU A 74 9.79 -9.02 8.92
CA GLU A 74 9.49 -10.32 9.52
C GLU A 74 8.01 -10.66 9.37
N GLU A 75 7.12 -9.70 9.62
CA GLU A 75 5.68 -9.88 9.41
C GLU A 75 5.37 -10.12 7.93
N ALA A 76 5.95 -9.34 7.01
CA ALA A 76 5.74 -9.56 5.57
C ALA A 76 6.25 -10.95 5.10
N ARG A 77 7.40 -11.40 5.61
CA ARG A 77 7.94 -12.74 5.34
C ARG A 77 7.05 -13.84 5.90
N HIS A 78 6.54 -13.66 7.12
CA HIS A 78 5.64 -14.61 7.77
C HIS A 78 4.33 -14.71 7.00
N ASP A 79 3.66 -13.59 6.72
CA ASP A 79 2.39 -13.55 6.00
C ASP A 79 2.53 -14.21 4.62
N LEU A 80 3.62 -13.90 3.90
CA LEU A 80 3.87 -14.48 2.59
C LEU A 80 4.26 -15.96 2.68
N GLY A 81 5.05 -16.36 3.67
CA GLY A 81 5.45 -17.74 3.88
C GLY A 81 4.28 -18.66 4.20
N ALA A 82 3.27 -18.14 4.93
CA ALA A 82 2.03 -18.86 5.20
C ALA A 82 1.25 -19.16 3.90
N VAL A 83 1.16 -18.19 2.99
CA VAL A 83 0.49 -18.38 1.68
C VAL A 83 1.29 -19.29 0.75
N LEU A 84 2.62 -19.20 0.78
CA LEU A 84 3.51 -20.04 -0.04
C LEU A 84 3.70 -21.46 0.51
N GLY A 85 3.28 -21.74 1.75
CA GLY A 85 3.49 -23.02 2.43
C GLY A 85 4.96 -23.32 2.76
N ARG A 86 5.83 -22.29 2.77
CA ARG A 86 7.28 -22.40 3.05
C ARG A 86 7.84 -21.09 3.60
N PRO A 87 8.89 -21.12 4.44
CA PRO A 87 9.53 -19.90 4.93
C PRO A 87 10.16 -19.08 3.79
N VAL A 88 10.23 -17.77 3.99
CA VAL A 88 10.83 -16.81 3.07
C VAL A 88 11.80 -15.93 3.85
N ASP A 89 13.09 -16.03 3.56
CA ASP A 89 14.14 -15.37 4.36
C ASP A 89 14.92 -14.29 3.59
N GLY A 90 14.49 -13.95 2.37
CA GLY A 90 15.18 -12.96 1.55
C GLY A 90 14.95 -11.52 1.99
N PRO A 91 15.57 -10.56 1.29
CA PRO A 91 15.39 -9.14 1.57
C PRO A 91 13.94 -8.71 1.36
N VAL A 92 13.55 -7.66 2.07
CA VAL A 92 12.25 -7.00 1.92
C VAL A 92 12.49 -5.55 1.53
N ARG A 93 11.64 -5.02 0.65
CA ARG A 93 11.57 -3.60 0.34
C ARG A 93 10.15 -3.12 0.44
N MET A 94 9.99 -1.96 1.05
CA MET A 94 8.70 -1.33 1.27
C MET A 94 8.58 -0.09 0.40
N LEU A 95 7.53 -0.03 -0.41
CA LEU A 95 7.07 1.18 -1.08
C LEU A 95 5.91 1.79 -0.29
N THR A 96 6.11 2.97 0.28
CA THR A 96 5.13 3.58 1.20
C THR A 96 5.24 5.09 1.29
N GLN A 97 4.28 5.75 1.95
CA GLN A 97 4.39 7.13 2.39
C GLN A 97 4.80 7.20 3.87
N LEU A 98 5.68 8.15 4.21
CA LEU A 98 6.03 8.49 5.59
C LEU A 98 5.21 9.68 6.09
N ARG A 99 5.17 9.90 7.42
CA ARG A 99 4.56 11.12 7.98
C ARG A 99 5.27 12.34 7.46
N ARG A 100 4.49 13.39 7.17
CA ARG A 100 4.93 14.69 6.67
C ARG A 100 4.29 15.78 7.53
N TRP A 101 5.11 16.53 8.27
CA TRP A 101 4.69 17.52 9.27
C TRP A 101 3.65 16.98 10.26
N GLY A 102 3.81 15.72 10.68
CA GLY A 102 2.91 15.03 11.62
C GLY A 102 1.70 14.33 10.96
N TRP A 103 1.43 14.57 9.68
CA TRP A 103 0.29 14.01 8.95
C TRP A 103 0.70 12.83 8.09
N LEU A 104 -0.15 11.81 8.00
CA LEU A 104 0.02 10.68 7.09
C LEU A 104 -1.31 10.39 6.41
N PHE A 105 -1.29 10.38 5.08
CA PHE A 105 -2.31 9.75 4.25
C PHE A 105 -1.58 8.73 3.40
N ASN A 106 -1.77 7.44 3.71
CA ASN A 106 -1.07 6.33 3.09
C ASN A 106 -2.10 5.22 2.80
N PRO A 107 -2.80 5.28 1.65
CA PRO A 107 -3.89 4.34 1.36
C PRO A 107 -3.38 2.91 1.17
N ILE A 108 -2.15 2.75 0.69
CA ILE A 108 -1.53 1.45 0.45
C ILE A 108 -0.02 1.48 0.71
N SER A 109 0.50 0.41 1.27
CA SER A 109 1.94 0.11 1.32
C SER A 109 2.19 -1.24 0.67
N LEU A 110 3.22 -1.32 -0.16
CA LEU A 110 3.58 -2.54 -0.86
C LEU A 110 4.92 -3.04 -0.31
N PHE A 111 4.90 -4.22 0.30
CA PHE A 111 6.11 -4.94 0.68
C PHE A 111 6.42 -5.93 -0.43
N LEU A 112 7.58 -5.82 -1.06
CA LEU A 112 8.10 -6.83 -1.97
C LEU A 112 9.10 -7.69 -1.20
N VAL A 113 9.00 -9.00 -1.39
CA VAL A 113 9.82 -9.99 -0.69
C VAL A 113 10.53 -10.84 -1.73
N TRP A 114 11.82 -11.11 -1.53
CA TRP A 114 12.66 -11.89 -2.43
C TRP A 114 13.06 -13.23 -1.83
N HIS A 115 13.66 -14.09 -2.66
CA HIS A 115 14.49 -15.18 -2.19
C HIS A 115 15.81 -14.67 -1.59
N THR A 116 16.53 -15.53 -0.87
CA THR A 116 17.87 -15.24 -0.34
C THR A 116 18.84 -14.82 -1.44
N ASP A 117 18.69 -15.40 -2.64
CA ASP A 117 19.34 -14.94 -3.87
C ASP A 117 18.36 -14.02 -4.63
N PRO A 118 18.55 -12.68 -4.60
CA PRO A 118 17.49 -11.72 -4.91
C PRO A 118 17.42 -11.38 -6.41
N GLU A 119 17.35 -12.38 -7.29
CA GLU A 119 17.16 -12.18 -8.73
C GLU A 119 15.72 -11.74 -9.07
N SER A 120 14.75 -12.28 -8.34
CA SER A 120 13.31 -11.98 -8.50
C SER A 120 12.56 -11.96 -7.17
N PRO A 121 11.50 -11.12 -7.07
CA PRO A 121 10.60 -11.18 -5.93
C PRO A 121 9.82 -12.49 -5.98
N VAL A 122 9.56 -13.06 -4.80
CA VAL A 122 8.73 -14.27 -4.63
C VAL A 122 7.25 -13.94 -4.43
N GLY A 123 6.98 -12.71 -4.02
CA GLY A 123 5.64 -12.25 -3.72
C GLY A 123 5.63 -10.83 -3.20
N ALA A 124 4.44 -10.39 -2.90
CA ALA A 124 4.19 -9.10 -2.28
C ALA A 124 3.23 -9.25 -1.10
N VAL A 125 3.29 -8.30 -0.18
CA VAL A 125 2.24 -8.06 0.79
C VAL A 125 1.72 -6.64 0.55
N ALA A 126 0.46 -6.53 0.16
CA ALA A 126 -0.20 -5.23 0.08
C ALA A 126 -0.88 -4.93 1.42
N GLU A 127 -0.44 -3.89 2.10
CA GLU A 127 -1.11 -3.36 3.28
C GLU A 127 -2.05 -2.23 2.85
N VAL A 128 -3.35 -2.43 3.01
CA VAL A 128 -4.36 -1.41 2.72
C VAL A 128 -4.81 -0.77 4.03
N SER A 129 -4.67 0.55 4.11
CA SER A 129 -5.10 1.34 5.27
C SER A 129 -6.46 1.97 5.02
N ASN A 130 -7.44 1.59 5.83
CA ASN A 130 -8.78 2.14 5.77
C ASN A 130 -8.88 3.43 6.60
N THR A 131 -8.89 4.57 5.90
CA THR A 131 -9.09 5.89 6.54
C THR A 131 -10.58 6.22 6.47
N PRO A 132 -11.27 6.62 7.57
CA PRO A 132 -10.75 7.09 8.87
C PRO A 132 -10.61 6.04 9.99
N TRP A 133 -11.03 4.79 9.77
CA TRP A 133 -11.15 3.78 10.84
C TRP A 133 -9.82 3.22 11.35
N LYS A 134 -8.69 3.56 10.73
CA LYS A 134 -7.33 3.12 11.10
C LYS A 134 -7.14 1.61 11.09
N GLU A 135 -8.05 0.87 10.46
CA GLU A 135 -7.87 -0.55 10.20
C GLU A 135 -6.85 -0.73 9.08
N ARG A 136 -5.98 -1.71 9.24
CA ARG A 136 -4.95 -2.06 8.27
C ARG A 136 -5.05 -3.56 8.02
N THR A 137 -5.14 -3.93 6.75
CA THR A 137 -5.27 -5.33 6.35
C THR A 137 -4.12 -5.68 5.41
N HIS A 138 -3.46 -6.80 5.68
CA HIS A 138 -2.42 -7.37 4.82
C HIS A 138 -3.01 -8.35 3.82
N TYR A 139 -2.60 -8.24 2.56
CA TYR A 139 -2.90 -9.16 1.49
C TYR A 139 -1.59 -9.76 0.97
N PRO A 140 -1.10 -10.84 1.60
CA PRO A 140 0.04 -11.59 1.09
C PRO A 140 -0.35 -12.34 -0.19
N VAL A 141 0.44 -12.14 -1.25
CA VAL A 141 0.17 -12.72 -2.56
C VAL A 141 1.47 -13.21 -3.21
N PRO A 142 1.49 -14.45 -3.76
CA PRO A 142 2.59 -14.91 -4.60
C PRO A 142 2.61 -14.08 -5.88
N LEU A 143 3.80 -13.82 -6.42
CA LEU A 143 3.96 -13.12 -7.69
C LEU A 143 4.51 -14.07 -8.74
N GLU A 144 3.81 -14.14 -9.88
CA GLU A 144 4.25 -14.93 -11.03
C GLU A 144 4.68 -14.00 -12.15
N ARG A 145 5.75 -14.38 -12.86
CA ARG A 145 6.25 -13.61 -13.99
C ARG A 145 5.51 -14.03 -15.25
N VAL A 146 4.82 -13.09 -15.90
CA VAL A 146 4.08 -13.35 -17.13
C VAL A 146 4.89 -12.97 -18.38
N ALA A 147 4.39 -13.31 -19.56
CA ALA A 147 5.14 -13.28 -20.83
C ALA A 147 5.68 -11.89 -21.22
N ASP A 148 5.00 -10.82 -20.84
CA ASP A 148 5.44 -9.44 -21.11
C ASP A 148 6.50 -8.92 -20.10
N GLY A 149 6.90 -9.78 -19.15
CA GLY A 149 7.95 -9.50 -18.18
C GLY A 149 7.48 -8.89 -16.86
N ARG A 150 6.20 -8.51 -16.72
CA ARG A 150 5.64 -8.04 -15.45
C ARG A 150 5.42 -9.18 -14.47
N TRP A 151 5.31 -8.84 -13.19
CA TRP A 151 4.83 -9.74 -12.15
C TRP A 151 3.34 -9.52 -11.97
N GLU A 152 2.58 -10.61 -11.89
CA GLU A 152 1.13 -10.56 -11.78
C GLU A 152 0.64 -11.62 -10.80
N THR A 153 -0.50 -11.33 -10.18
CA THR A 153 -1.28 -12.29 -9.41
C THR A 153 -2.74 -11.84 -9.37
N THR A 154 -3.66 -12.80 -9.38
CA THR A 154 -5.09 -12.55 -9.23
C THR A 154 -5.60 -13.29 -8.00
N PHE A 155 -6.28 -12.58 -7.10
CA PHE A 155 -6.76 -13.12 -5.84
C PHE A 155 -8.13 -12.56 -5.47
N ASP A 156 -8.89 -13.32 -4.69
CA ASP A 156 -10.20 -12.90 -4.21
C ASP A 156 -10.06 -11.97 -3.00
N LYS A 157 -11.00 -11.04 -2.84
CA LYS A 157 -11.07 -10.17 -1.64
C LYS A 157 -11.39 -10.94 -0.35
N SER A 158 -11.74 -12.22 -0.46
CA SER A 158 -12.14 -13.11 0.63
C SER A 158 -11.02 -13.45 1.62
N LEU A 159 -9.85 -12.81 1.49
CA LEU A 159 -8.85 -12.67 2.56
C LEU A 159 -9.41 -11.80 3.71
N HIS A 160 -10.34 -12.42 4.45
CA HIS A 160 -10.90 -12.22 5.78
C HIS A 160 -11.15 -10.83 6.41
N VAL A 161 -10.86 -9.68 5.80
CA VAL A 161 -11.21 -8.37 6.41
C VAL A 161 -11.18 -7.20 5.40
N SER A 162 -12.24 -7.05 4.61
CA SER A 162 -12.52 -5.78 3.95
C SER A 162 -14.02 -5.46 3.83
N PRO A 163 -14.52 -4.36 4.42
CA PRO A 163 -15.96 -4.05 4.46
C PRO A 163 -16.60 -3.49 3.18
N PHE A 164 -15.86 -3.30 2.08
CA PHE A 164 -16.28 -2.29 1.08
C PHE A 164 -16.59 -2.77 -0.34
N LEU A 165 -16.45 -4.05 -0.65
CA LEU A 165 -16.90 -4.60 -1.95
C LEU A 165 -17.48 -6.01 -1.71
N HIS A 166 -18.62 -6.31 -2.34
CA HIS A 166 -19.31 -7.60 -2.27
C HIS A 166 -18.37 -8.78 -2.62
N GLU A 167 -18.74 -9.98 -2.19
CA GLU A 167 -17.93 -11.21 -2.30
C GLU A 167 -17.57 -11.62 -3.74
N ASP A 168 -18.17 -10.99 -4.76
CA ASP A 168 -18.09 -11.38 -6.18
C ASP A 168 -17.00 -10.65 -7.00
N TYR A 169 -15.95 -10.10 -6.35
CA TYR A 169 -14.88 -9.37 -7.05
C TYR A 169 -13.50 -9.99 -6.84
N ARG A 170 -12.74 -10.05 -7.94
CA ARG A 170 -11.34 -10.49 -7.99
C ARG A 170 -10.42 -9.28 -8.13
N TYR A 171 -9.20 -9.39 -7.59
CA TYR A 171 -8.19 -8.34 -7.59
C TYR A 171 -6.99 -8.83 -8.36
N ARG A 172 -6.60 -8.10 -9.39
CA ARG A 172 -5.36 -8.34 -10.14
C ARG A 172 -4.32 -7.31 -9.71
N LEU A 173 -3.28 -7.77 -9.03
CA LEU A 173 -2.10 -6.98 -8.72
C LEU A 173 -1.06 -7.20 -9.81
N THR A 174 -0.57 -6.11 -10.40
CA THR A 174 0.58 -6.13 -11.32
C THR A 174 1.70 -5.28 -10.77
N VAL A 175 2.94 -5.72 -10.98
CA VAL A 175 4.16 -4.98 -10.66
C VAL A 175 5.07 -5.04 -11.88
N SER A 176 5.51 -3.89 -12.37
CA SER A 176 6.47 -3.78 -13.48
C SER A 176 7.67 -2.95 -13.03
N ASP A 177 8.86 -3.56 -13.11
CA ASP A 177 10.13 -2.90 -12.80
C ASP A 177 10.87 -2.55 -14.09
N LEU A 178 10.71 -1.31 -14.53
CA LEU A 178 11.28 -0.72 -15.74
C LEU A 178 12.38 0.28 -15.36
N ASP A 179 13.29 -0.13 -14.47
CA ASP A 179 14.31 0.68 -13.80
C ASP A 179 14.76 1.92 -14.63
N PRO A 180 14.62 3.16 -14.10
CA PRO A 180 14.31 3.51 -12.71
C PRO A 180 12.81 3.59 -12.39
N THR A 181 11.91 3.19 -13.30
CA THR A 181 10.46 3.32 -13.10
C THR A 181 9.87 2.06 -12.50
N LEU A 182 9.09 2.21 -11.43
CA LEU A 182 8.27 1.16 -10.85
C LEU A 182 6.79 1.47 -11.09
N GLU A 183 6.07 0.51 -11.64
CA GLU A 183 4.62 0.58 -11.84
C GLU A 183 3.94 -0.50 -11.02
N VAL A 184 2.86 -0.13 -10.33
CA VAL A 184 2.02 -1.02 -9.54
C VAL A 184 0.58 -0.81 -9.98
N GLY A 185 -0.05 -1.85 -10.51
CA GLY A 185 -1.46 -1.84 -10.91
C GLY A 185 -2.31 -2.67 -9.94
N ILE A 186 -3.49 -2.16 -9.60
CA ILE A 186 -4.51 -2.90 -8.85
C ILE A 186 -5.82 -2.74 -9.61
N ASN A 187 -6.28 -3.83 -10.21
CA ASN A 187 -7.50 -3.87 -10.98
C ASN A 187 -8.56 -4.68 -10.24
N VAL A 188 -9.77 -4.15 -10.18
CA VAL A 188 -10.95 -4.86 -9.65
C VAL A 188 -11.73 -5.43 -10.83
N LEU A 189 -11.90 -6.75 -10.83
CA LEU A 189 -12.53 -7.53 -11.88
C LEU A 189 -13.84 -8.14 -11.34
N ALA A 190 -14.85 -8.29 -12.19
CA ALA A 190 -16.00 -9.14 -11.84
C ALA A 190 -15.57 -10.61 -11.71
N ALA A 191 -16.38 -11.43 -11.04
CA ALA A 191 -16.14 -12.86 -10.92
C ALA A 191 -15.94 -13.55 -12.29
N ASP A 192 -16.79 -13.23 -13.26
CA ASP A 192 -16.84 -13.88 -14.58
C ASP A 192 -16.33 -13.01 -15.74
N ASP A 193 -15.67 -11.88 -15.44
CA ASP A 193 -15.13 -10.95 -16.45
C ASP A 193 -13.67 -10.60 -16.12
N ASP A 194 -12.85 -10.46 -17.17
CA ASP A 194 -11.47 -10.00 -17.09
C ASP A 194 -11.29 -8.53 -17.45
N VAL A 195 -12.38 -7.86 -17.84
CA VAL A 195 -12.43 -6.41 -18.01
C VAL A 195 -12.46 -5.73 -16.63
N PRO A 196 -11.49 -4.86 -16.32
CA PRO A 196 -11.50 -4.12 -15.06
C PRO A 196 -12.68 -3.16 -14.94
N ILE A 197 -13.38 -3.24 -13.82
CA ILE A 197 -14.42 -2.28 -13.42
C ILE A 197 -13.77 -1.03 -12.79
N VAL A 198 -12.70 -1.25 -12.03
CA VAL A 198 -11.89 -0.21 -11.41
C VAL A 198 -10.42 -0.51 -11.68
N GLU A 199 -9.68 0.52 -12.10
CA GLU A 199 -8.24 0.45 -12.35
C GLU A 199 -7.54 1.51 -11.52
N THR A 200 -6.60 1.06 -10.70
CA THR A 200 -5.69 1.92 -9.96
C THR A 200 -4.27 1.65 -10.45
N ALA A 201 -3.59 2.67 -10.95
CA ALA A 201 -2.20 2.58 -11.37
C ALA A 201 -1.34 3.58 -10.60
N LEU A 202 -0.31 3.08 -9.94
CA LEU A 202 0.76 3.85 -9.33
C LEU A 202 2.00 3.75 -10.23
N ARG A 203 2.50 4.89 -10.70
CA ARG A 203 3.74 4.96 -11.48
C ARG A 203 4.70 5.91 -10.80
N VAL A 204 5.86 5.41 -10.39
CA VAL A 204 6.88 6.21 -9.68
C VAL A 204 8.26 5.99 -10.27
N MET A 205 9.03 7.06 -10.35
CA MET A 205 10.46 6.98 -10.64
C MET A 205 11.23 6.87 -9.32
N ARG A 206 12.03 5.82 -9.18
CA ARG A 206 12.93 5.62 -8.04
C ARG A 206 14.16 6.50 -8.21
N LEU A 207 14.31 7.47 -7.31
CA LEU A 207 15.46 8.33 -7.26
C LEU A 207 16.26 7.99 -6.02
N GLU A 208 17.51 7.57 -6.19
CA GLU A 208 18.38 7.24 -5.07
C GLU A 208 18.33 8.31 -3.99
N ALA A 209 18.24 7.87 -2.73
CA ALA A 209 18.08 8.74 -1.59
C ALA A 209 19.34 9.61 -1.39
N SER A 210 19.31 10.80 -1.98
CA SER A 210 20.30 11.86 -1.79
C SER A 210 19.69 13.01 -1.01
N LYS A 211 20.52 13.83 -0.35
CA LYS A 211 20.06 15.05 0.33
C LYS A 211 19.20 15.93 -0.59
N ALA A 212 19.58 16.06 -1.86
CA ALA A 212 18.84 16.85 -2.85
C ALA A 212 17.46 16.24 -3.16
N ALA A 213 17.39 14.94 -3.44
CA ALA A 213 16.13 14.25 -3.70
C ALA A 213 15.19 14.30 -2.47
N MET A 214 15.74 14.05 -1.28
CA MET A 214 14.99 14.09 -0.02
C MET A 214 14.50 15.50 0.32
N THR A 215 15.31 16.55 0.09
CA THR A 215 14.89 17.95 0.25
C THR A 215 13.74 18.29 -0.68
N ARG A 216 13.81 17.88 -1.94
CA ARG A 216 12.74 18.09 -2.92
C ARG A 216 11.46 17.34 -2.53
N ALA A 217 11.59 16.13 -1.99
CA ALA A 217 10.45 15.37 -1.50
C ALA A 217 9.74 16.10 -0.35
N LEU A 218 10.44 16.89 0.47
CA LEU A 218 9.80 17.69 1.53
C LEU A 218 8.73 18.61 0.91
N THR A 219 9.12 19.48 -0.01
CA THR A 219 8.23 20.52 -0.53
C THR A 219 7.09 19.95 -1.37
N ARG A 220 7.35 18.94 -2.21
CA ARG A 220 6.33 18.30 -3.06
C ARG A 220 5.39 17.37 -2.29
N GLY A 221 5.88 16.66 -1.28
CA GLY A 221 5.10 15.71 -0.49
C GLY A 221 4.11 16.38 0.46
N ALA A 222 4.42 17.59 0.96
CA ALA A 222 3.52 18.34 1.84
C ALA A 222 2.22 18.76 1.15
N LEU A 223 2.33 19.20 -0.10
CA LEU A 223 1.24 19.76 -0.87
C LEU A 223 0.26 18.67 -1.32
N SER A 224 0.79 17.55 -1.84
CA SER A 224 -0.01 16.38 -2.27
C SER A 224 -0.80 15.74 -1.13
N THR A 225 -0.16 15.48 0.02
CA THR A 225 -0.82 14.85 1.18
C THR A 225 -1.98 15.69 1.71
N ARG A 226 -1.81 17.02 1.77
CA ARG A 226 -2.84 17.94 2.26
C ARG A 226 -3.96 18.14 1.26
N ILE A 227 -3.66 18.25 -0.04
CA ILE A 227 -4.67 18.39 -1.10
C ILE A 227 -5.52 17.14 -1.20
N VAL A 228 -4.92 15.94 -1.22
CA VAL A 228 -5.66 14.68 -1.32
C VAL A 228 -6.49 14.44 -0.05
N SER A 229 -5.92 14.66 1.14
CA SER A 229 -6.67 14.57 2.39
C SER A 229 -7.82 15.57 2.41
N PHE A 230 -7.59 16.84 2.07
CA PHE A 230 -8.65 17.85 2.01
C PHE A 230 -9.72 17.50 0.97
N ALA A 231 -9.34 17.00 -0.21
CA ALA A 231 -10.29 16.55 -1.24
C ALA A 231 -11.15 15.37 -0.77
N ILE A 232 -10.56 14.38 -0.08
CA ILE A 232 -11.30 13.25 0.48
C ILE A 232 -12.24 13.71 1.60
N HIS A 233 -11.78 14.54 2.52
CA HIS A 233 -12.61 15.08 3.59
C HIS A 233 -13.71 16.01 3.04
N ALA A 234 -13.42 16.82 2.03
CA ALA A 234 -14.41 17.68 1.37
C ALA A 234 -15.46 16.86 0.62
N GLN A 235 -15.09 15.74 -0.02
CA GLN A 235 -16.04 14.80 -0.63
C GLN A 235 -16.90 14.10 0.42
N ALA A 236 -16.31 13.65 1.53
CA ALA A 236 -17.07 13.09 2.65
C ALA A 236 -18.10 14.09 3.21
N VAL A 237 -17.70 15.34 3.44
CA VAL A 237 -18.60 16.42 3.88
C VAL A 237 -19.68 16.73 2.84
N LYS A 238 -19.34 16.77 1.54
CA LYS A 238 -20.30 16.98 0.45
C LYS A 238 -21.33 15.85 0.35
N LEU A 239 -20.94 14.60 0.58
CA LEU A 239 -21.85 13.45 0.64
C LEU A 239 -22.77 13.53 1.87
N THR A 240 -22.24 13.99 3.01
CA THR A 240 -22.99 14.20 4.25
C THR A 240 -24.04 15.31 4.07
N LEU A 241 -23.68 16.42 3.40
CA LEU A 241 -24.59 17.50 3.02
C LEU A 241 -25.64 17.06 1.99
N LYS A 242 -25.34 16.05 1.16
CA LYS A 242 -26.29 15.44 0.21
C LYS A 242 -27.19 14.35 0.84
N ARG A 243 -27.11 14.13 2.16
CA ARG A 243 -27.89 13.11 2.89
C ARG A 243 -27.79 11.70 2.28
N VAL A 244 -26.66 11.38 1.65
CA VAL A 244 -26.36 10.00 1.26
C VAL A 244 -26.10 9.24 2.57
N PRO A 245 -26.84 8.17 2.89
CA PRO A 245 -26.66 7.45 4.15
C PRO A 245 -25.22 6.95 4.22
N ILE A 246 -24.48 7.45 5.20
CA ILE A 246 -23.17 6.92 5.55
C ILE A 246 -23.44 5.48 6.01
N VAL A 247 -23.00 4.50 5.23
CA VAL A 247 -23.11 3.09 5.61
C VAL A 247 -22.38 2.93 6.94
N ALA A 248 -23.15 2.71 8.01
CA ALA A 248 -22.62 2.49 9.34
C ALA A 248 -21.77 1.21 9.31
N HIS A 249 -20.64 1.27 10.00
CA HIS A 249 -19.73 0.14 10.19
C HIS A 249 -20.51 -1.14 10.55
N PRO A 250 -20.33 -2.27 9.84
CA PRO A 250 -20.87 -3.55 10.30
C PRO A 250 -20.23 -3.82 11.65
N ARG A 251 -21.05 -3.72 12.70
CA ARG A 251 -20.65 -4.07 14.06
C ARG A 251 -20.43 -5.59 14.06
N LYS A 252 -19.29 -6.03 14.58
CA LYS A 252 -18.94 -7.44 14.81
C LYS A 252 -20.20 -8.22 15.25
N ARG A 253 -20.60 -9.24 14.49
CA ARG A 253 -21.53 -10.26 15.01
C ARG A 253 -20.80 -10.93 16.17
N THR A 254 -21.20 -10.59 17.39
CA THR A 254 -20.90 -11.39 18.57
C THR A 254 -21.49 -12.77 18.30
N VAL A 255 -20.63 -13.78 18.20
CA VAL A 255 -21.06 -15.17 18.20
C VAL A 255 -21.58 -15.45 19.61
N GLU A 256 -22.89 -15.51 19.78
CA GLU A 256 -23.48 -16.14 20.95
C GLU A 256 -23.18 -17.64 20.87
N SER A 257 -22.46 -18.14 21.88
CA SER A 257 -22.20 -19.56 22.08
C SER A 257 -23.46 -20.21 22.67
N PRO A 258 -23.97 -21.32 22.11
CA PRO A 258 -25.13 -22.00 22.66
C PRO A 258 -24.67 -22.98 23.76
N ASP A 259 -24.47 -22.48 24.97
CA ASP A 259 -24.37 -23.34 26.16
C ASP A 259 -25.67 -23.21 26.97
N GLY A 260 -26.48 -24.26 26.93
CA GLY A 260 -27.68 -24.34 27.76
C GLY A 260 -28.59 -25.52 27.45
N VAL A 261 -28.16 -26.75 27.75
CA VAL A 261 -29.07 -27.80 28.22
C VAL A 261 -28.36 -28.65 29.27
N SER A 262 -28.79 -28.50 30.53
CA SER A 262 -28.81 -29.59 31.51
C SER A 262 -30.17 -30.25 31.47
#